data_AF-A0A932JR96-F1
#
_entry.id   AF-A0A932JR96-F1
#
_cell.length_a   1.000
_cell.length_b   1.000
_cell.length_c   1.000
_cell.angle_alpha   90.00
_cell.angle_beta   90.00
_cell.angle_gamma   90.00
#
_symmetry.space_group_name_H-M   'P 1'
#
loop_
_entity.id
_entity.type
_entity.pdbx_description
1 polymer ?
#
loop_
_entity_poly.entity_id
_entity_poly.type
_entity_poly.pdbx_seq_one_letter_code
_entity_poly.pdbx_strand_id
1 'polypeptide(L)' 'MKCPNCSAQAADGAAECPACGLIFAKHQERVKRAAEEGLPPSHPTLPRIDPWTGRVVALVLVVVWLAGFALYYYR' A
#
# COMPACT_ATOMS: atom_id res chain seq x y z
N MET A 1 -20.44 -6.70 3.67
CA MET A 1 -19.64 -6.24 2.49
C MET A 1 -18.21 -5.79 2.82
N LYS A 2 -17.25 -5.84 1.87
CA LYS A 2 -15.84 -5.39 2.07
C LYS A 2 -15.66 -3.94 1.61
N CYS A 3 -15.05 -3.08 2.45
CA CYS A 3 -14.81 -1.68 2.10
C CYS A 3 -13.77 -1.57 0.95
N PRO A 4 -14.03 -0.81 -0.13
CA PRO A 4 -13.09 -0.67 -1.25
C PRO A 4 -11.86 0.18 -0.91
N ASN A 5 -11.90 0.97 0.18
CA ASN A 5 -10.81 1.85 0.58
C ASN A 5 -9.81 1.15 1.52
N CYS A 6 -10.29 0.61 2.65
CA CYS A 6 -9.44 0.04 3.69
C CYS A 6 -9.53 -1.48 3.80
N SER A 7 -10.34 -2.15 2.97
CA SER A 7 -10.54 -3.60 2.97
C SER A 7 -11.20 -4.19 4.23
N ALA A 8 -11.60 -3.34 5.19
CA ALA A 8 -12.32 -3.76 6.40
C ALA A 8 -13.71 -4.32 6.08
N GLN A 9 -14.21 -5.17 6.98
CA GLN A 9 -15.56 -5.72 6.90
C GLN A 9 -16.56 -4.67 7.40
N ALA A 10 -17.54 -4.33 6.56
CA ALA A 10 -18.64 -3.44 6.91
C ALA A 10 -19.96 -4.22 6.89
N ALA A 11 -20.88 -3.86 7.79
CA ALA A 11 -22.23 -4.41 7.81
C ALA A 11 -22.94 -4.13 6.49
N ASP A 12 -23.76 -5.07 6.03
CA ASP A 12 -24.54 -4.90 4.81
C ASP A 12 -25.57 -3.77 5.00
N GLY A 13 -25.48 -2.75 4.14
CA GLY A 13 -26.30 -1.53 4.26
C GLY A 13 -25.73 -0.41 5.14
N ALA A 14 -24.52 -0.54 5.68
CA ALA A 14 -23.88 0.56 6.40
C ALA A 14 -23.69 1.80 5.50
N ALA A 15 -24.04 2.99 6.00
CA ALA A 15 -23.88 4.25 5.28
C ALA A 15 -22.41 4.67 5.17
N GLU A 16 -21.61 4.32 6.18
CA GLU A 16 -20.19 4.63 6.29
C GLU A 16 -19.36 3.43 6.80
N CYS A 17 -18.09 3.40 6.44
CA CYS A 17 -17.16 2.39 6.94
C CYS A 17 -16.63 2.79 8.33
N PRO A 18 -16.87 1.99 9.38
CA PRO A 18 -16.43 2.33 10.74
C PRO A 18 -14.90 2.32 10.92
N ALA A 19 -14.16 1.70 9.99
CA ALA A 19 -12.71 1.58 10.08
C ALA A 19 -11.95 2.75 9.44
N CYS A 20 -12.52 3.40 8.41
CA CYS A 20 -11.82 4.46 7.67
C CYS A 20 -12.67 5.70 7.37
N GLY A 21 -13.94 5.72 7.77
CA GLY A 21 -14.86 6.83 7.53
C GLY A 21 -15.32 6.97 6.07
N LEU A 22 -15.11 5.97 5.22
CA LEU A 22 -15.58 6.01 3.83
C LEU A 22 -17.10 6.03 3.79
N ILE A 23 -17.71 7.09 3.25
CA ILE A 23 -19.15 7.16 2.98
C ILE A 23 -19.47 6.45 1.67
N PHE A 24 -20.21 5.34 1.74
CA PHE A 24 -20.47 4.47 0.59
C PHE A 24 -21.34 5.15 -0.47
N ALA A 25 -22.31 5.98 -0.07
CA ALA A 25 -23.16 6.74 -0.99
C ALA A 25 -22.32 7.67 -1.89
N LYS A 26 -21.42 8.45 -1.28
CA LYS A 26 -20.53 9.37 -2.01
C LYS A 26 -19.56 8.62 -2.93
N HIS A 27 -19.06 7.45 -2.49
CA HIS A 27 -18.20 6.62 -3.32
C HIS A 27 -18.95 6.10 -4.56
N GLN A 28 -20.19 5.62 -4.39
CA GLN A 28 -21.04 5.15 -5.48
C GLN A 28 -21.29 6.26 -6.52
N GLU A 29 -21.58 7.49 -6.09
CA GLU A 29 -21.76 8.62 -7.01
C GLU A 29 -20.51 8.94 -7.82
N ARG A 30 -19.33 8.95 -7.17
CA ARG A 30 -18.05 9.15 -7.87
C ARG A 30 -17.76 8.07 -8.90
N VAL A 31 -18.07 6.82 -8.58
CA VAL A 31 -17.87 5.70 -9.51
C VAL A 31 -18.82 5.80 -10.70
N LYS A 32 -20.10 6.13 -10.48
CA LYS A 32 -21.07 6.34 -11.57
C LYS A 32 -20.64 7.47 -12.49
N ARG A 33 -20.22 8.59 -11.92
CA ARG A 33 -19.74 9.75 -12.68
C ARG A 33 -18.47 9.43 -13.46
N ALA A 34 -17.50 8.76 -12.84
CA ALA A 34 -16.28 8.32 -13.53
C ALA A 34 -16.56 7.34 -14.68
N ALA A 35 -17.55 6.45 -14.50
CA ALA A 35 -17.99 5.52 -15.55
C ALA A 35 -18.64 6.26 -16.73
N GLU A 36 -19.42 7.32 -16.46
CA GLU A 36 -20.04 8.17 -17.49
C GLU A 36 -19.01 9.06 -18.20
N GLU A 37 -18.01 9.57 -17.46
CA GLU A 37 -16.89 10.35 -17.98
C GLU A 37 -15.84 9.48 -18.71
N GLY A 38 -16.04 8.16 -18.77
CA GLY A 38 -15.10 7.22 -19.38
C GLY A 38 -13.73 7.18 -18.70
N LEU A 39 -13.62 7.71 -17.47
CA LEU A 39 -12.38 7.73 -16.72
C LEU A 39 -12.14 6.36 -16.07
N PRO A 40 -10.93 5.80 -16.16
CA PRO A 40 -10.61 4.58 -15.43
C PRO A 40 -10.72 4.82 -13.91
N PRO A 41 -11.18 3.82 -13.13
CA PRO A 41 -11.21 3.94 -11.68
C PRO A 41 -9.79 4.20 -11.17
N SER A 42 -9.60 5.36 -10.55
CA SER A 42 -8.34 5.76 -9.94
C SER A 42 -8.09 4.93 -8.69
N HIS A 43 -7.44 3.79 -8.86
CA HIS A 43 -6.94 2.99 -7.74
C HIS A 43 -5.80 3.74 -7.02
N PRO A 44 -5.74 3.69 -5.68
CA PRO A 44 -4.58 4.20 -4.96
C PRO A 44 -3.34 3.39 -5.37
N THR A 45 -2.37 4.04 -6.01
CA THR A 45 -1.10 3.42 -6.37
C THR A 45 -0.30 3.17 -5.11
N LEU A 46 -0.40 1.98 -4.53
CA LEU A 46 0.54 1.55 -3.50
C LEU A 46 1.95 1.59 -4.10
N PRO A 47 2.95 2.13 -3.39
CA PRO A 47 4.32 2.10 -3.88
C PRO A 47 4.74 0.64 -4.02
N ARG A 48 5.00 0.22 -5.27
CA ARG A 48 5.53 -1.10 -5.57
C ARG A 48 6.97 -1.15 -5.05
N ILE A 49 7.16 -1.74 -3.88
CA ILE A 49 8.50 -2.03 -3.36
C ILE A 49 9.05 -3.16 -4.21
N ASP A 50 9.97 -2.82 -5.11
CA ASP A 50 10.61 -3.80 -5.99
C ASP A 50 11.50 -4.75 -5.15
N PRO A 51 11.34 -6.09 -5.32
CA PRO A 51 12.08 -7.07 -4.53
C PRO A 51 13.61 -6.98 -4.73
N TRP A 52 14.06 -6.36 -5.82
CA TRP A 52 15.48 -6.14 -6.10
C TRP A 52 16.09 -5.07 -5.17
N THR A 53 15.34 -4.02 -4.83
CA THR A 53 15.80 -2.97 -3.90
C THR A 53 16.09 -3.54 -2.52
N GLY A 54 15.26 -4.48 -2.03
CA GLY A 54 15.52 -5.19 -0.77
C GLY A 54 16.81 -6.01 -0.80
N ARG A 55 17.11 -6.66 -1.94
CA ARG A 55 18.33 -7.46 -2.11
C ARG A 55 19.60 -6.59 -2.10
N VAL A 56 19.57 -5.42 -2.72
CA VAL A 56 20.72 -4.50 -2.75
C VAL A 56 21.03 -3.99 -1.35
N VAL A 57 20.02 -3.55 -0.58
CA VAL A 57 20.20 -3.07 0.80
C VAL A 57 20.78 -4.16 1.69
N ALA A 58 20.29 -5.39 1.59
CA ALA A 58 20.81 -6.52 2.36
C ALA A 58 22.29 -6.80 2.02
N LEU A 59 22.67 -6.79 0.75
CA LEU A 59 24.07 -6.98 0.34
C LEU A 59 24.99 -5.87 0.87
N VAL A 60 24.56 -4.61 0.79
CA VAL A 60 25.35 -3.48 1.31
C VAL A 60 25.56 -3.64 2.83
N LEU A 61 24.52 -3.99 3.58
CA LEU A 61 24.64 -4.22 5.02
C LEU A 61 25.62 -5.36 5.35
N VAL A 62 25.57 -6.47 4.60
CA VAL A 62 26.49 -7.60 4.77
C VAL A 62 27.93 -7.19 4.47
N VAL A 63 28.17 -6.46 3.38
CA VAL A 63 29.52 -5.99 3.02
C VAL A 63 30.08 -5.04 4.07
N VAL A 64 29.28 -4.08 4.54
CA VAL A 64 29.68 -3.16 5.61
C VAL A 64 29.97 -3.91 6.91
N TRP A 65 29.15 -4.90 7.26
CA TRP A 65 29.36 -5.73 8.44
C TRP A 65 30.65 -6.54 8.35
N LEU A 66 30.91 -7.20 7.21
CA LEU A 66 32.14 -7.98 6.98
C LEU A 66 33.39 -7.09 6.99
N ALA A 67 33.33 -5.91 6.37
CA ALA A 67 34.44 -4.97 6.38
C ALA A 67 34.74 -4.46 7.79
N GLY A 68 33.70 -4.09 8.55
CA GLY A 68 33.84 -3.69 9.95
C GLY A 68 34.38 -4.82 10.83
N PHE A 69 33.87 -6.04 10.64
CA PHE A 69 34.31 -7.23 11.37
C PHE A 69 35.78 -7.56 11.06
N ALA A 70 36.19 -7.51 9.79
CA ALA A 70 37.58 -7.69 9.41
C ALA A 70 38.46 -6.62 10.08
N LEU A 71 38.11 -5.34 9.98
CA LEU A 71 38.86 -4.26 10.64
C LEU A 71 38.92 -4.42 12.17
N TYR A 72 37.90 -4.99 12.79
CA TYR A 72 37.89 -5.28 14.23
C TYR A 72 38.86 -6.41 14.60
N TYR A 73 38.93 -7.49 13.82
CA TYR A 73 39.80 -8.63 14.12
C TYR A 73 41.25 -8.43 13.70
N TYR A 74 41.51 -7.61 12.67
CA TYR A 74 42.86 -7.34 12.16
C TYR A 74 43.55 -6.17 12.87
N ARG A 75 42.93 -5.58 13.91
CA ARG A 75 43.47 -4.47 14.70
C ARG A 75 43.75 -4.92 16.13
#